data_AF-A0A2V9DCD1-F1
#
_entry.id   AF-A0A2V9DCD1-F1
#
_cell.length_a   1.000
_cell.length_b   1.000
_cell.length_c   1.000
_cell.angle_alpha   90.00
_cell.angle_beta   90.00
_cell.angle_gamma   90.00
#
_symmetry.space_group_name_H-M   'P 1'
#
loop_
_entity.id
_entity.type
_entity.pdbx_description
1 polymer ?
#
loop_
_entity_poly.entity_id
_entity_poly.type
_entity_poly.pdbx_seq_one_letter_code
_entity_poly.pdbx_strand_id
1 'polypeptide(L)'
;MRKARPIDIGEVYEKMKSTQPNALEGAAGGLRPVGHSLGQSSRIDHATALVRHSSLFSGVSLPACREIVSAAHAKKFESAQVIFCQGDSVRQVLLLTSGCVKLLQVGANGHEVMLRLSGPGELVGIAESHIRNHNSTAR
;
A
#
# COMPACT_ATOMS: atom_id res chain seq x y z
N MET A 1 19.58 25.83 -16.57
CA MET A 1 18.63 24.68 -16.59
C MET A 1 19.27 23.52 -15.83
N ARG A 2 18.79 23.17 -14.63
CA ARG A 2 19.33 22.02 -13.88
C ARG A 2 18.64 20.76 -14.40
N LYS A 3 19.37 19.87 -15.10
CA LYS A 3 18.87 18.54 -15.45
C LYS A 3 18.56 17.80 -14.15
N ALA A 4 17.32 17.38 -13.96
CA ALA A 4 16.95 16.50 -12.86
C ALA A 4 17.78 15.21 -12.99
N ARG A 5 18.43 14.79 -11.90
CA ARG A 5 19.16 13.53 -11.88
C ARG A 5 18.14 12.37 -11.93
N PRO A 6 18.40 11.31 -12.72
CA PRO A 6 17.60 10.10 -12.67
C PRO A 6 17.56 9.58 -11.23
N ILE A 7 16.36 9.23 -10.74
CA ILE A 7 16.21 8.66 -9.40
C ILE A 7 16.76 7.23 -9.46
N ASP A 8 17.82 6.94 -8.70
CA ASP A 8 18.33 5.59 -8.55
C ASP A 8 17.37 4.77 -7.68
N ILE A 9 16.61 3.90 -8.36
CA ILE A 9 15.54 3.11 -7.75
C ILE A 9 16.11 2.06 -6.78
N GLY A 10 17.35 1.60 -7.00
CA GLY A 10 18.03 0.68 -6.09
C GLY A 10 18.31 1.34 -4.75
N GLU A 11 18.78 2.59 -4.78
CA GLU A 11 19.09 3.37 -3.58
C GLU A 11 17.82 3.68 -2.75
N VAL A 12 16.71 4.04 -3.41
CA VAL A 12 15.42 4.29 -2.74
C VAL A 12 14.90 3.01 -2.07
N TYR A 13 14.99 1.87 -2.75
CA TYR A 13 14.52 0.59 -2.24
C TYR A 13 15.32 0.12 -1.01
N GLU A 14 16.65 0.25 -1.04
CA GLU A 14 17.51 -0.13 0.08
C GLU A 14 17.37 0.82 1.29
N LYS A 15 17.20 2.13 1.03
CA LYS A 15 16.95 3.11 2.10
C LYS A 15 15.62 2.87 2.83
N MET A 16 14.61 2.35 2.13
CA MET A 16 13.31 1.99 2.72
C MET A 16 13.36 0.69 3.54
N LYS A 17 14.14 -0.33 3.12
CA LYS A 17 14.36 -1.53 3.95
C LYS A 17 15.02 -1.21 5.28
N SER A 18 15.94 -0.24 5.31
CA SER A 18 16.69 0.12 6.51
C SER A 18 15.86 0.87 7.56
N THR A 19 14.64 1.33 7.25
CA THR A 19 13.79 2.10 8.18
C THR A 19 12.73 1.18 8.80
N GLN A 20 13.16 0.15 9.52
CA GLN A 20 12.31 -0.63 10.43
C GLN A 20 12.83 -0.49 11.86
N PRO A 21 12.00 -0.17 12.86
CA PRO A 21 12.43 -0.25 14.25
C PRO A 21 12.52 -1.72 14.70
N ASN A 22 13.70 -2.13 15.14
CA ASN A 22 13.93 -3.36 15.91
C ASN A 22 13.30 -3.22 17.31
N ALA A 23 12.42 -4.16 17.69
CA ALA A 23 12.11 -4.66 19.04
C ALA A 23 10.85 -5.57 18.89
N LEU A 24 10.74 -6.82 19.36
CA LEU A 24 11.22 -7.43 20.60
C LEU A 24 11.48 -8.93 20.40
N GLU A 25 12.55 -9.39 21.03
CA GLU A 25 12.93 -10.79 21.25
C GLU A 25 12.26 -11.33 22.52
N GLY A 26 11.87 -12.62 22.55
CA GLY A 26 11.73 -13.36 23.82
C GLY A 26 10.50 -14.26 24.05
N ALA A 27 10.81 -15.54 24.31
CA ALA A 27 10.16 -16.48 25.23
C ALA A 27 8.95 -17.35 24.77
N ALA A 28 9.29 -18.64 24.58
CA ALA A 28 8.72 -19.83 25.22
C ALA A 28 7.21 -20.11 25.17
N GLY A 29 6.89 -21.28 24.61
CA GLY A 29 6.08 -22.30 25.30
C GLY A 29 4.56 -22.10 25.37
N GLY A 30 3.85 -22.83 24.50
CA GLY A 30 2.57 -23.48 24.80
C GLY A 30 1.41 -22.63 25.31
N LEU A 31 0.45 -22.34 24.43
CA LEU A 31 -0.99 -22.52 24.62
C LEU A 31 -1.71 -21.95 23.38
N ARG A 32 -2.64 -22.73 22.84
CA ARG A 32 -3.44 -22.38 21.65
C ARG A 32 -4.35 -21.20 22.01
N PRO A 33 -4.34 -20.06 21.30
CA PRO A 33 -5.41 -19.09 21.43
C PRO A 33 -6.41 -19.27 20.29
N VAL A 34 -7.69 -19.42 20.66
CA VAL A 34 -8.80 -19.04 19.77
C VAL A 34 -8.74 -17.52 19.64
N GLY A 35 -7.88 -17.04 18.73
CA GLY A 35 -7.52 -15.62 18.61
C GLY A 35 -8.06 -15.01 17.33
N HIS A 36 -9.33 -14.62 17.32
CA HIS A 36 -9.90 -13.85 16.20
C HIS A 36 -10.14 -12.36 16.53
N SER A 37 -10.26 -11.96 17.81
CA SER A 37 -10.62 -10.57 18.16
C SER A 37 -9.43 -9.62 18.40
N LEU A 38 -8.37 -10.06 19.09
CA LEU A 38 -7.25 -9.19 19.48
C LEU A 38 -6.41 -8.70 18.28
N GLY A 39 -6.17 -9.59 17.31
CA GLY A 39 -5.45 -9.24 16.08
C GLY A 39 -6.25 -8.32 15.16
N GLN A 40 -7.59 -8.38 15.23
CA GLN A 40 -8.46 -7.57 14.38
C GLN A 40 -8.54 -6.11 14.87
N SER A 41 -8.64 -5.89 16.19
CA SER A 41 -8.58 -4.52 16.75
C SER A 41 -7.23 -3.86 16.46
N SER A 42 -6.12 -4.56 16.71
CA SER A 42 -4.77 -4.05 16.45
C SER A 42 -4.55 -3.67 14.98
N ARG A 43 -5.06 -4.49 14.04
CA ARG A 43 -5.02 -4.18 12.60
C ARG A 43 -5.84 -2.93 12.25
N ILE A 44 -7.06 -2.82 12.80
CA ILE A 44 -7.94 -1.67 12.55
C ILE A 44 -7.29 -0.40 13.08
N ASP A 45 -6.70 -0.43 14.27
CA ASP A 45 -6.05 0.73 14.87
C ASP A 45 -4.82 1.16 14.04
N HIS A 46 -3.99 0.21 13.61
CA HIS A 46 -2.84 0.47 12.72
C HIS A 46 -3.27 1.04 11.36
N ALA A 47 -4.24 0.40 10.69
CA ALA A 47 -4.73 0.88 9.41
C ALA A 47 -5.44 2.24 9.56
N THR A 48 -6.14 2.50 10.66
CA THR A 48 -6.75 3.81 10.94
C THR A 48 -5.67 4.89 11.10
N ALA A 49 -4.56 4.60 11.78
CA ALA A 49 -3.44 5.53 11.85
C ALA A 49 -2.89 5.85 10.45
N LEU A 50 -2.69 4.83 9.62
CA LEU A 50 -2.21 4.99 8.24
C LEU A 50 -3.16 5.78 7.33
N VAL A 51 -4.47 5.49 7.38
CA VAL A 51 -5.50 6.21 6.61
C VAL A 51 -5.46 7.72 6.89
N ARG A 52 -5.22 8.11 8.15
CA ARG A 52 -5.17 9.53 8.55
C ARG A 52 -3.99 10.30 7.97
N HIS A 53 -2.95 9.62 7.49
CA HIS A 53 -1.83 10.25 6.79
C HIS A 53 -2.13 10.53 5.31
N SER A 54 -3.18 9.92 4.75
CA SER A 54 -3.57 10.17 3.37
C SER A 54 -4.41 11.44 3.25
N SER A 55 -4.04 12.30 2.29
CA SER A 55 -4.81 13.50 1.95
C SER A 55 -6.22 13.20 1.48
N LEU A 56 -6.50 11.99 0.97
CA LEU A 56 -7.86 11.59 0.56
C LEU A 56 -8.85 11.64 1.73
N PHE A 57 -8.38 11.37 2.94
CA PHE A 57 -9.19 11.35 4.14
C PHE A 57 -9.04 12.64 4.97
N SER A 58 -8.45 13.69 4.38
CA SER A 58 -8.38 14.99 5.05
C SER A 58 -9.80 15.51 5.29
N GLY A 59 -10.14 15.82 6.55
CA GLY A 59 -11.48 16.26 6.94
C GLY A 59 -12.45 15.14 7.32
N VAL A 60 -12.07 13.87 7.19
CA VAL A 60 -12.86 12.74 7.70
C VAL A 60 -12.58 12.56 9.19
N SER A 61 -13.64 12.39 9.99
CA SER A 61 -13.51 12.22 11.44
C SER A 61 -12.84 10.88 11.79
N LEU A 62 -12.15 10.82 12.93
CA LEU A 62 -11.51 9.57 13.39
C LEU A 62 -12.50 8.39 13.49
N PRO A 63 -13.72 8.55 14.05
CA PRO A 63 -14.72 7.47 14.07
C PRO A 63 -15.10 7.00 12.66
N ALA A 64 -15.29 7.93 11.71
CA ALA A 64 -15.61 7.58 10.32
C ALA A 64 -14.45 6.87 9.62
N CYS A 65 -13.20 7.31 9.82
CA CYS A 65 -12.03 6.59 9.32
C CYS A 65 -11.97 5.15 9.87
N ARG A 66 -12.27 4.97 11.16
CA ARG A 66 -12.30 3.65 11.80
C ARG A 66 -13.39 2.77 11.22
N GLU A 67 -14.57 3.32 10.93
CA GLU A 67 -15.67 2.60 10.28
C GLU A 67 -15.27 2.12 8.88
N ILE A 68 -14.69 3.01 8.07
CA ILE A 68 -14.18 2.69 6.73
C ILE A 68 -13.15 1.56 6.78
N VAL A 69 -12.17 1.66 7.70
CA VAL A 69 -11.14 0.63 7.89
C VAL A 69 -11.73 -0.69 8.40
N SER A 70 -12.76 -0.63 9.24
CA SER A 70 -13.42 -1.83 9.79
C SER A 70 -14.19 -2.59 8.72
N ALA A 71 -14.72 -1.89 7.71
CA ALA A 71 -15.37 -2.49 6.54
C ALA A 71 -14.37 -3.05 5.51
N ALA A 72 -13.07 -2.70 5.60
CA ALA A 72 -12.06 -3.13 4.65
C ALA A 72 -11.56 -4.57 4.90
N HIS A 73 -11.19 -5.26 3.81
CA HIS A 73 -10.61 -6.60 3.85
C HIS A 73 -9.08 -6.54 3.77
N ALA A 74 -8.40 -7.26 4.67
CA ALA A 74 -6.95 -7.42 4.57
C ALA A 74 -6.60 -8.36 3.42
N LYS A 75 -5.64 -7.96 2.60
CA LYS A 75 -5.12 -8.75 1.49
C LYS A 75 -3.59 -8.76 1.55
N LYS A 76 -2.99 -9.91 1.28
CA LYS A 76 -1.55 -10.08 1.13
C LYS A 76 -1.23 -10.39 -0.31
N PHE A 77 -0.10 -9.89 -0.76
CA PHE A 77 0.46 -10.17 -2.08
C PHE A 77 1.89 -10.63 -1.89
N GLU A 78 2.31 -11.59 -2.70
CA GLU A 78 3.69 -12.03 -2.75
C GLU A 78 4.57 -10.97 -3.41
N SER A 79 5.88 -11.03 -3.16
CA SER A 79 6.84 -10.14 -3.81
C SER A 79 6.72 -10.25 -5.33
N ALA A 80 6.65 -9.09 -6.01
CA ALA A 80 6.47 -8.97 -7.46
C ALA A 80 5.16 -9.55 -8.02
N GLN A 81 4.19 -9.89 -7.16
CA GLN A 81 2.86 -10.30 -7.60
C GLN A 81 2.11 -9.11 -8.20
N VAL A 82 1.56 -9.30 -9.40
CA VAL A 82 0.69 -8.30 -10.03
C VAL A 82 -0.62 -8.17 -9.26
N ILE A 83 -0.93 -6.95 -8.84
CA ILE A 83 -2.14 -6.56 -8.12
C ILE A 83 -3.29 -6.27 -9.11
N PHE A 84 -2.98 -5.54 -10.17
CA PHE A 84 -3.84 -5.28 -11.34
C PHE A 84 -2.97 -4.89 -12.54
N CYS A 85 -3.52 -5.05 -13.74
CA CYS A 85 -2.91 -4.65 -14.99
C CYS A 85 -3.52 -3.38 -15.57
N GLN A 86 -2.73 -2.63 -16.33
CA GLN A 86 -3.25 -1.55 -17.17
C GLN A 86 -4.34 -2.10 -18.12
N GLY A 87 -5.47 -1.41 -18.16
CA GLY A 87 -6.65 -1.82 -18.92
C GLY A 87 -7.64 -2.69 -18.12
N ASP A 88 -7.28 -3.21 -16.94
CA ASP A 88 -8.23 -3.96 -16.11
C ASP A 88 -9.29 -3.04 -15.53
N SER A 89 -10.54 -3.49 -15.42
CA SER A 89 -11.56 -2.70 -14.73
C SER A 89 -11.18 -2.44 -13.27
N VAL A 90 -11.37 -1.21 -12.79
CA VAL A 90 -11.11 -0.85 -11.38
C VAL A 90 -12.16 -1.52 -10.50
N ARG A 91 -11.72 -2.43 -9.63
CA ARG A 91 -12.60 -3.19 -8.71
C ARG A 91 -12.41 -2.84 -7.25
N GLN A 92 -11.26 -2.28 -6.90
CA GLN A 92 -10.90 -2.01 -5.51
C GLN A 92 -9.86 -0.91 -5.41
N VAL A 93 -9.85 -0.24 -4.26
CA VAL A 93 -8.79 0.66 -3.82
C VAL A 93 -8.07 -0.01 -2.67
N LEU A 94 -6.75 0.07 -2.65
CA LEU A 94 -5.92 -0.56 -1.62
C LEU A 94 -5.21 0.51 -0.80
N LEU A 95 -5.31 0.39 0.53
CA LEU A 95 -4.42 1.05 1.47
C LEU A 95 -3.24 0.12 1.73
N LEU A 96 -2.03 0.61 1.49
CA LEU A 96 -0.83 -0.13 1.85
C LEU A 96 -0.60 -0.03 3.36
N THR A 97 -0.64 -1.18 4.04
CA THR A 97 -0.34 -1.27 5.49
C THR A 97 1.10 -1.62 5.78
N SER A 98 1.80 -2.19 4.79
CA SER A 98 3.18 -2.67 4.85
C SER A 98 3.72 -2.90 3.43
N GLY A 99 5.04 -2.90 3.27
CA GLY A 99 5.69 -3.16 1.97
C GLY A 99 5.64 -1.97 1.02
N CYS A 100 5.87 -2.22 -0.27
CA CYS A 100 5.80 -1.21 -1.31
C CYS A 100 5.22 -1.77 -2.61
N VAL A 101 4.59 -0.91 -3.40
CA VAL A 101 4.01 -1.24 -4.71
C VAL A 101 4.55 -0.30 -5.77
N LYS A 102 4.97 -0.84 -6.90
CA LYS A 102 5.37 -0.07 -8.08
C LYS A 102 4.16 0.09 -8.99
N LEU A 103 3.86 1.32 -9.39
CA LEU A 103 2.93 1.62 -10.48
C LEU A 103 3.75 1.85 -11.74
N LEU A 104 3.45 1.05 -12.77
CA LEU A 104 4.12 1.09 -14.06
C LEU A 104 3.09 1.33 -15.16
N GLN A 105 3.40 2.18 -16.12
CA GLN A 105 2.59 2.36 -17.31
C GLN A 105 3.36 1.89 -18.53
N VAL A 106 2.67 1.14 -19.40
CA VAL A 106 3.20 0.71 -20.69
C VAL A 106 2.74 1.73 -21.74
N GLY A 107 3.71 2.36 -22.40
CA GLY A 107 3.47 3.24 -23.55
C GLY A 107 3.07 2.47 -24.81
N ALA A 108 2.54 3.16 -25.82
CA ALA A 108 2.12 2.55 -27.09
C ALA A 108 3.26 1.83 -27.85
N ASN A 109 4.51 2.19 -27.54
CA ASN A 109 5.73 1.56 -28.08
C ASN A 109 6.21 0.35 -27.26
N GLY A 110 5.47 -0.08 -26.24
CA GLY A 110 5.82 -1.20 -25.37
C GLY A 110 6.82 -0.86 -24.26
N HIS A 111 7.27 0.40 -24.14
CA HIS A 111 8.19 0.80 -23.07
C HIS A 111 7.44 1.02 -21.75
N GLU A 112 7.96 0.43 -20.68
CA GLU A 112 7.49 0.64 -19.32
C GLU A 112 8.11 1.89 -18.68
N VAL A 113 7.28 2.70 -18.04
CA VAL A 113 7.70 3.83 -17.20
C VAL A 113 7.14 3.63 -15.79
N MET A 114 8.01 3.68 -14.78
CA MET A 114 7.58 3.68 -13.38
C MET A 114 7.03 5.06 -13.03
N LEU A 115 5.72 5.12 -12.78
CA LEU A 115 5.03 6.36 -12.44
C LEU A 115 5.21 6.72 -10.97
N ARG A 116 5.19 5.69 -10.09
CA ARG A 116 5.23 5.87 -8.65
C ARG A 116 5.71 4.60 -7.95
N LEU A 117 6.43 4.78 -6.85
CA LEU A 117 6.61 3.75 -5.83
C LEU A 117 5.79 4.18 -4.61
N SER A 118 4.86 3.34 -4.19
CA SER A 118 3.97 3.61 -3.05
C SER A 118 4.28 2.74 -1.84
N GLY A 119 4.28 3.33 -0.65
CA GLY A 119 4.55 2.68 0.63
C GLY A 119 3.39 2.75 1.63
N PRO A 120 3.62 2.39 2.90
CA PRO A 120 2.56 2.35 3.92
C PRO A 120 1.87 3.70 4.12
N GLY A 121 0.54 3.71 4.21
CA GLY A 121 -0.29 4.91 4.29
C GLY A 121 -0.69 5.50 2.95
N GLU A 122 -0.07 5.06 1.85
CA GLU A 122 -0.45 5.47 0.51
C GLU A 122 -1.55 4.57 -0.07
N LEU A 123 -2.33 5.16 -0.96
CA LEU A 123 -3.45 4.51 -1.64
C LEU A 123 -3.09 4.18 -3.08
N VAL A 124 -3.48 2.98 -3.50
CA VAL A 124 -3.27 2.46 -4.85
C VAL A 124 -4.63 2.21 -5.51
N GLY A 125 -4.75 2.55 -6.80
CA GLY A 125 -5.98 2.38 -7.59
C GLY A 125 -6.94 3.58 -7.60
N ILE A 126 -6.61 4.69 -6.94
CA ILE A 126 -7.47 5.90 -6.89
C ILE A 126 -7.26 6.82 -8.10
N ALA A 127 -6.00 7.16 -8.39
CA ALA A 127 -5.66 8.17 -9.40
C ALA A 127 -5.85 7.68 -10.84
N GLU A 128 -6.19 6.41 -11.02
CA GLU A 128 -6.29 5.76 -12.32
C GLU A 128 -7.73 5.63 -12.80
N SER A 129 -8.68 6.01 -11.95
CA SER A 129 -10.11 5.96 -12.24
C SER A 129 -10.54 7.15 -13.11
N HIS A 130 -10.03 7.24 -14.34
CA HIS A 130 -10.54 8.22 -15.30
C HIS A 130 -11.70 7.66 -16.12
N ILE A 131 -11.74 6.37 -16.44
CA ILE A 131 -12.90 5.70 -17.06
C ILE A 131 -12.82 4.20 -16.74
N ARG A 132 -13.44 3.75 -15.65
CA ARG A 132 -13.69 2.34 -15.24
C ARG A 132 -12.52 1.34 -15.26
N ASN A 133 -11.32 1.68 -15.74
CA ASN A 133 -10.19 0.79 -15.96
C ASN A 133 -8.89 1.42 -15.44
N HIS A 134 -7.98 0.60 -14.94
CA HIS A 134 -6.63 0.97 -14.52
C HIS A 134 -5.84 1.51 -15.71
N ASN A 135 -5.08 2.59 -15.52
CA ASN A 135 -4.21 3.15 -16.55
C ASN A 135 -2.74 2.77 -16.32
N SER A 136 -2.46 2.00 -15.26
CA SER A 136 -1.15 1.44 -14.95
C SER A 136 -1.29 0.01 -14.41
N THR A 137 -0.16 -0.67 -14.24
CA THR A 137 0.00 -1.99 -13.64
C THR A 137 0.67 -1.83 -12.27
N ALA A 138 0.11 -2.47 -11.25
CA ALA A 138 0.66 -2.47 -9.89
C ALA A 138 1.29 -3.83 -9.54
N ARG A 139 2.52 -3.83 -9.01
CA ARG A 139 3.24 -5.04 -8.54
C ARG A 139 4.28 -4.75 -7.46
#